data_AF-A0AAJ5YQL2-F1
#
_entry.id   AF-A0AAJ5YQL2-F1
#
_cell.length_a   1.000
_cell.length_b   1.000
_cell.length_c   1.000
_cell.angle_alpha   90.00
_cell.angle_beta   90.00
_cell.angle_gamma   90.00
#
_symmetry.space_group_name_H-M   'P 1'
#
loop_
_entity.id
_entity.type
_entity.pdbx_description
1 polymer ?
#
loop_
_entity_poly.entity_id
_entity_poly.type
_entity_poly.pdbx_seq_one_letter_code
_entity_poly.pdbx_strand_id
1 'polypeptide(L)'
;MIIPIHSLVSLLTFVSLVNGGVIYRGSSHGSLDESGSLDKRQMTGGTAKTTADVPKFAYGTASPNYPGVVAKGKNGPTNPKKPSLGTSVNQTSISRLVSINSVDDWCTFGPKDSSKKLGNVEEEVVAYCTKPRNGARVIPDGTVTGAHFVKTPLYVQVMAHGDFTKINFQSGDTGGELDPHGATEKGNPHGGNVTSNVSGKDVFYEEWMNYVGYNIMCFRVCIAGSDIAPPKTECQHTLDEMGCWSVMPGDYSDDVFDSCDADAAYPPGVYVSDGTTSSFEQFATGVWTDDGDLKTFTNGVSTQKTPSIAMSTPRSSNCKKVATIGNGITSLLSPSASGEARIAEVSNSTSGVAKQTSSSKSSSIQATASSDSSDTDNQTSTESDDSSDSSSKSSASFLSPSWLQVPILLVALTIATITL
;
A
#
# COMPACT_ATOMS: atom_id res chain seq x y z
N MET A 1 2.76 67.26 -31.30
CA MET A 1 3.91 66.44 -30.83
C MET A 1 3.33 65.13 -30.35
N ILE A 2 3.47 64.09 -31.17
CA ILE A 2 2.77 62.81 -31.07
C ILE A 2 3.55 61.95 -30.07
N ILE A 3 2.90 61.53 -28.98
CA ILE A 3 3.48 60.64 -27.96
C ILE A 3 3.02 59.22 -28.30
N PRO A 4 3.93 58.26 -28.55
CA PRO A 4 3.56 56.93 -28.98
C PRO A 4 3.18 56.01 -27.80
N ILE A 5 2.25 55.12 -28.11
CA ILE A 5 1.62 54.14 -27.23
C ILE A 5 2.57 52.94 -27.00
N HIS A 6 2.57 52.45 -25.76
CA HIS A 6 3.23 51.26 -25.26
C HIS A 6 3.03 50.01 -26.14
N SER A 7 4.10 49.22 -26.33
CA SER A 7 4.02 47.79 -26.65
C SER A 7 4.62 46.99 -25.51
N LEU A 8 3.76 46.50 -24.61
CA LEU A 8 4.05 45.34 -23.78
C LEU A 8 4.00 44.10 -24.69
N VAL A 9 5.13 43.41 -24.85
CA VAL A 9 5.15 42.05 -25.40
C VAL A 9 4.82 41.12 -24.24
N SER A 10 3.55 40.72 -24.16
CA SER A 10 3.08 39.69 -23.22
C SER A 10 3.36 38.31 -23.79
N LEU A 11 3.96 37.49 -22.93
CA LEU A 11 4.09 36.03 -22.97
C LEU A 11 2.84 35.35 -23.54
N LEU A 12 3.00 34.54 -24.59
CA LEU A 12 2.08 33.45 -24.93
C LEU A 12 2.85 32.13 -24.87
N THR A 13 2.78 31.47 -23.72
CA THR A 13 3.04 30.04 -23.59
C THR A 13 1.84 29.28 -24.14
N PHE A 14 2.04 28.54 -25.23
CA PHE A 14 1.08 27.59 -25.74
C PHE A 14 0.91 26.44 -24.73
N VAL A 15 -0.20 26.43 -24.00
CA VAL A 15 -0.69 25.22 -23.33
C VAL A 15 -1.43 24.42 -24.40
N SER A 16 -0.78 23.36 -24.88
CA SER A 16 -1.48 22.36 -25.70
C SER A 16 -2.35 21.54 -24.76
N LEU A 17 -3.65 21.85 -24.74
CA LEU A 17 -4.69 20.98 -24.19
C LEU A 17 -4.71 19.70 -25.03
N VAL A 18 -3.92 18.70 -24.63
CA VAL A 18 -4.17 17.32 -25.03
C VAL A 18 -5.41 16.88 -24.26
N ASN A 19 -6.57 16.93 -24.93
CA ASN A 19 -7.73 16.14 -24.53
C ASN A 19 -7.39 14.66 -24.76
N GLY A 20 -6.55 14.10 -23.91
CA GLY A 20 -6.49 12.67 -23.68
C GLY A 20 -7.74 12.32 -22.91
N GLY A 21 -8.74 11.77 -23.60
CA GLY A 21 -9.89 11.16 -22.94
C GLY A 21 -9.38 10.03 -22.05
N VAL A 22 -9.25 10.32 -20.76
CA VAL A 22 -9.11 9.30 -19.73
C VAL A 22 -10.43 8.54 -19.74
N ILE A 23 -10.41 7.30 -20.23
CA ILE A 23 -11.55 6.40 -20.10
C ILE A 23 -11.66 6.09 -18.61
N TYR A 24 -12.66 6.69 -17.96
CA TYR A 24 -13.05 6.32 -16.60
C TYR A 24 -13.47 4.84 -16.61
N ARG A 25 -12.82 4.04 -15.77
CA ARG A 25 -13.07 2.59 -15.62
C ARG A 25 -14.48 2.43 -15.05
N GLY A 26 -15.39 1.86 -15.85
CA GLY A 26 -16.71 1.43 -15.39
C GLY A 26 -16.59 0.15 -14.56
N SER A 27 -17.23 0.14 -13.40
CA SER A 27 -17.42 -1.03 -12.52
C SER A 27 -18.10 -2.18 -13.27
N SER A 28 -17.38 -3.26 -13.58
CA SER A 28 -17.82 -4.65 -13.31
C SER A 28 -16.83 -5.70 -13.83
N HIS A 29 -16.64 -6.71 -12.99
CA HIS A 29 -15.60 -7.74 -13.01
C HIS A 29 -15.30 -8.41 -14.35
N GLY A 30 -14.00 -8.67 -14.55
CA GLY A 30 -13.50 -9.86 -15.23
C GLY A 30 -12.32 -10.40 -14.43
N SER A 31 -12.48 -11.59 -13.85
CA SER A 31 -11.37 -12.41 -13.35
C SER A 31 -10.29 -12.45 -14.43
N LEU A 32 -9.06 -12.04 -14.11
CA LEU A 32 -7.92 -12.39 -14.94
C LEU A 32 -7.78 -13.91 -14.81
N ASP A 33 -8.35 -14.65 -15.76
CA ASP A 33 -8.04 -16.07 -15.93
C ASP A 33 -6.55 -16.19 -16.28
N GLU A 34 -5.75 -16.36 -15.23
CA GLU A 34 -4.30 -16.48 -15.22
C GLU A 34 -3.89 -17.83 -15.86
N SER A 35 -4.07 -17.94 -17.18
CA SER A 35 -3.54 -19.05 -18.00
C SER A 35 -2.41 -18.62 -18.96
N GLY A 36 -2.08 -17.32 -18.97
CA GLY A 36 -0.87 -16.81 -19.61
C GLY A 36 0.24 -16.65 -18.59
N SER A 37 1.22 -17.55 -18.62
CA SER A 37 2.52 -17.37 -17.97
C SER A 37 3.21 -16.12 -18.53
N LEU A 38 2.82 -14.94 -18.06
CA LEU A 38 3.60 -13.73 -18.22
C LEU A 38 4.65 -13.77 -17.11
N ASP A 39 5.88 -14.03 -17.51
CA ASP A 39 7.06 -13.93 -16.65
C ASP A 39 7.00 -12.59 -15.90
N LYS A 40 6.59 -12.63 -14.62
CA LYS A 40 6.72 -11.52 -13.67
C LYS A 40 8.21 -11.21 -13.59
N ARG A 41 8.65 -10.20 -14.35
CA ARG A 41 10.07 -9.90 -14.50
C ARG A 41 10.60 -9.38 -13.17
N GLN A 42 11.78 -9.89 -12.87
CA GLN A 42 12.48 -9.79 -11.61
C GLN A 42 12.67 -8.33 -11.14
N MET A 43 12.40 -8.08 -9.86
CA MET A 43 12.83 -6.88 -9.10
C MET A 43 14.36 -6.85 -8.91
N THR A 44 15.15 -7.11 -9.96
CA THR A 44 16.61 -7.01 -9.88
C THR A 44 17.03 -5.57 -10.08
N GLY A 45 17.62 -5.00 -9.02
CA GLY A 45 18.15 -3.64 -9.00
C GLY A 45 19.09 -3.38 -10.17
N GLY A 46 18.66 -2.49 -11.06
CA GLY A 46 19.56 -1.81 -11.97
C GLY A 46 20.21 -0.65 -11.22
N THR A 47 21.54 -0.59 -11.20
CA THR A 47 22.26 0.61 -10.75
C THR A 47 21.82 1.79 -11.61
N ALA A 48 21.16 2.77 -10.99
CA ALA A 48 20.77 4.02 -11.62
C ALA A 48 22.03 4.69 -12.19
N LYS A 49 22.06 4.87 -13.51
CA LYS A 49 23.07 5.73 -14.15
C LYS A 49 22.77 7.14 -13.66
N THR A 50 23.72 7.77 -12.96
CA THR A 50 23.64 9.16 -12.51
C THR A 50 23.38 10.06 -13.72
N THR A 51 22.12 10.46 -13.92
CA THR A 51 21.74 11.40 -14.97
C THR A 51 21.98 12.82 -14.48
N ALA A 52 23.23 13.26 -14.60
CA ALA A 52 23.67 14.61 -14.23
C ALA A 52 22.97 15.76 -15.02
N ASP A 53 22.04 15.45 -15.94
CA ASP A 53 21.40 16.41 -16.85
C ASP A 53 19.87 16.55 -16.68
N VAL A 54 19.25 15.90 -15.69
CA VAL A 54 17.80 16.03 -15.46
C VAL A 54 17.52 17.25 -14.57
N PRO A 55 16.76 18.26 -15.03
CA PRO A 55 16.39 19.40 -14.19
C PRO A 55 15.65 18.94 -12.93
N LYS A 56 15.68 19.74 -11.86
CA LYS A 56 14.80 19.49 -10.72
C LYS A 56 13.34 19.58 -11.17
N PHE A 57 12.50 18.69 -10.65
CA PHE A 57 11.08 18.74 -10.93
C PHE A 57 10.45 20.05 -10.42
N ALA A 58 9.87 20.81 -11.34
CA ALA A 58 9.22 22.08 -11.03
C ALA A 58 7.73 21.85 -10.76
N TYR A 59 7.39 21.54 -9.52
CA TYR A 59 6.04 21.17 -9.08
C TYR A 59 5.11 22.35 -8.76
N GLY A 60 5.52 23.59 -9.01
CA GLY A 60 4.73 24.78 -8.66
C GLY A 60 4.59 25.00 -7.14
N THR A 61 3.47 25.60 -6.71
CA THR A 61 3.21 25.91 -5.29
C THR A 61 2.47 24.75 -4.63
N ALA A 62 3.19 23.94 -3.84
CA ALA A 62 2.60 22.85 -3.08
C ALA A 62 1.60 23.36 -2.02
N SER A 63 0.43 22.74 -1.96
CA SER A 63 -0.62 23.05 -1.00
C SER A 63 -1.09 21.77 -0.27
N PRO A 64 -1.05 21.73 1.06
CA PRO A 64 -1.61 20.62 1.85
C PRO A 64 -3.15 20.59 1.82
N ASN A 65 -3.79 21.63 1.29
CA ASN A 65 -5.24 21.71 1.15
C ASN A 65 -5.70 21.45 -0.30
N TYR A 66 -4.80 21.01 -1.18
CA TYR A 66 -5.15 20.69 -2.56
C TYR A 66 -6.16 19.53 -2.61
N PRO A 67 -7.15 19.53 -3.53
CA PRO A 67 -8.08 18.41 -3.67
C PRO A 67 -7.36 17.07 -3.87
N GLY A 68 -7.76 16.04 -3.14
CA GLY A 68 -7.10 14.72 -3.16
C GLY A 68 -5.89 14.60 -2.24
N VAL A 69 -5.54 15.61 -1.44
CA VAL A 69 -4.53 15.44 -0.38
C VAL A 69 -5.14 14.77 0.84
N VAL A 70 -6.18 15.38 1.40
CA VAL A 70 -6.81 14.92 2.65
C VAL A 70 -7.98 13.99 2.32
N ALA A 71 -7.98 12.83 2.99
CA ALA A 71 -9.04 11.86 2.82
C ALA A 71 -10.38 12.37 3.36
N LYS A 72 -11.45 12.09 2.62
CA LYS A 72 -12.84 12.49 2.98
C LYS A 72 -13.68 11.31 3.46
N GLY A 73 -13.25 10.09 3.15
CA GLY A 73 -13.92 8.85 3.54
C GLY A 73 -13.91 8.63 5.05
N LYS A 74 -14.82 7.78 5.53
CA LYS A 74 -14.76 7.27 6.90
C LYS A 74 -13.61 6.26 7.01
N ASN A 75 -13.03 6.15 8.19
CA ASN A 75 -12.09 5.08 8.47
C ASN A 75 -12.74 3.71 8.24
N GLY A 76 -11.95 2.77 7.72
CA GLY A 76 -12.34 1.37 7.58
C GLY A 76 -12.81 0.79 8.92
N PRO A 77 -13.75 -0.17 8.90
CA PRO A 77 -14.40 -0.67 10.11
C PRO A 77 -13.45 -1.42 11.07
N THR A 78 -12.29 -1.88 10.57
CA THR A 78 -11.27 -2.56 11.38
C THR A 78 -10.26 -1.58 12.01
N ASN A 79 -10.31 -0.30 11.63
CA ASN A 79 -9.34 0.70 12.05
C ASN A 79 -9.77 1.36 13.36
N PRO A 80 -8.83 1.72 14.24
CA PRO A 80 -9.15 2.58 15.37
C PRO A 80 -9.64 3.94 14.86
N LYS A 81 -10.43 4.63 15.69
CA LYS A 81 -10.98 5.96 15.35
C LYS A 81 -9.91 7.02 15.14
N LYS A 82 -8.74 6.87 15.76
CA LYS A 82 -7.60 7.80 15.67
C LYS A 82 -6.28 7.03 15.65
N PRO A 83 -5.25 7.54 14.96
CA PRO A 83 -3.90 7.01 15.08
C PRO A 83 -3.43 7.09 16.53
N SER A 84 -2.69 6.08 16.98
CA SER A 84 -2.15 6.04 18.34
C SER A 84 -0.92 5.15 18.42
N LEU A 85 0.05 5.59 19.21
CA LEU A 85 1.25 4.82 19.55
C LEU A 85 1.08 4.18 20.94
N GLY A 86 1.71 3.03 21.17
CA GLY A 86 1.66 2.31 22.44
C GLY A 86 0.43 1.42 22.58
N THR A 87 -0.16 0.97 21.48
CA THR A 87 -1.27 0.00 21.52
C THR A 87 -0.76 -1.38 21.93
N SER A 88 -1.63 -2.24 22.47
CA SER A 88 -1.27 -3.62 22.77
C SER A 88 -0.74 -4.36 21.54
N VAL A 89 0.31 -5.16 21.71
CA VAL A 89 0.87 -6.00 20.65
C VAL A 89 -0.14 -7.10 20.30
N ASN A 90 -0.55 -7.16 19.03
CA ASN A 90 -1.48 -8.18 18.55
C ASN A 90 -1.11 -8.63 17.12
N GLN A 91 -0.46 -9.80 17.02
CA GLN A 91 -0.07 -10.38 15.74
C GLN A 91 -1.23 -11.04 14.97
N THR A 92 -2.43 -11.15 15.54
CA THR A 92 -3.63 -11.59 14.83
C THR A 92 -4.54 -10.43 14.41
N SER A 93 -4.06 -9.18 14.57
CA SER A 93 -4.83 -7.99 14.23
C SER A 93 -5.25 -7.97 12.75
N ILE A 94 -6.44 -7.41 12.53
CA ILE A 94 -7.04 -7.12 11.22
C ILE A 94 -7.10 -5.61 10.93
N SER A 95 -6.41 -4.79 11.73
CA SER A 95 -6.31 -3.34 11.52
C SER A 95 -5.63 -3.04 10.17
N ARG A 96 -6.17 -2.05 9.45
CA ARG A 96 -5.69 -1.57 8.15
C ARG A 96 -5.37 -0.07 8.20
N LEU A 97 -4.96 0.42 9.38
CA LEU A 97 -4.53 1.80 9.57
C LEU A 97 -3.00 1.87 9.60
N VAL A 98 -2.42 2.34 8.51
CA VAL A 98 -0.99 2.60 8.38
C VAL A 98 -0.67 4.03 8.83
N SER A 99 0.47 4.23 9.49
CA SER A 99 1.06 5.56 9.67
C SER A 99 2.47 5.60 9.09
N ILE A 100 2.86 6.71 8.47
CA ILE A 100 4.19 6.94 7.89
C ILE A 100 4.74 8.25 8.47
N ASN A 101 5.50 8.19 9.56
CA ASN A 101 5.87 9.40 10.33
C ASN A 101 7.37 9.72 10.30
N SER A 102 8.22 8.70 10.37
CA SER A 102 9.68 8.78 10.37
C SER A 102 10.28 7.43 10.01
N VAL A 103 11.62 7.33 9.93
CA VAL A 103 12.31 6.07 9.65
C VAL A 103 12.06 4.97 10.69
N ASP A 104 11.72 5.33 11.92
CA ASP A 104 11.49 4.41 13.04
C ASP A 104 10.02 4.35 13.50
N ASP A 105 9.11 5.14 12.92
CA ASP A 105 7.66 5.09 13.17
C ASP A 105 6.90 5.06 11.83
N TRP A 106 6.85 3.88 11.23
CA TRP A 106 6.10 3.65 10.00
C TRP A 106 5.43 2.28 9.99
N CYS A 107 4.50 2.08 9.07
CA CYS A 107 3.85 0.81 8.81
C CYS A 107 3.83 0.50 7.32
N THR A 108 3.64 -0.76 6.96
CA THR A 108 3.32 -1.20 5.60
C THR A 108 2.06 -2.05 5.64
N PHE A 109 1.37 -2.19 4.51
CA PHE A 109 0.41 -3.26 4.35
C PHE A 109 1.14 -4.57 4.01
N GLY A 110 0.55 -5.70 4.39
CA GLY A 110 1.07 -7.01 4.05
C GLY A 110 0.06 -8.13 4.29
N PRO A 111 0.31 -9.34 3.76
CA PRO A 111 -0.59 -10.48 3.91
C PRO A 111 -0.97 -10.74 5.37
N LYS A 112 -2.23 -11.09 5.59
CA LYS A 112 -2.73 -11.49 6.90
C LYS A 112 -2.08 -12.81 7.32
N ASP A 113 -2.64 -13.94 6.91
CA ASP A 113 -2.14 -15.29 7.23
C ASP A 113 -2.22 -16.16 5.97
N SER A 114 -1.67 -15.65 4.87
CA SER A 114 -1.74 -16.27 3.53
C SER A 114 -0.36 -16.67 3.04
N SER A 115 -0.27 -17.82 2.38
CA SER A 115 0.92 -18.26 1.64
C SER A 115 0.87 -17.90 0.15
N LYS A 116 -0.20 -17.22 -0.29
CA LYS A 116 -0.36 -16.75 -1.68
C LYS A 116 0.47 -15.49 -1.92
N LYS A 117 0.80 -15.25 -3.19
CA LYS A 117 1.39 -13.98 -3.65
C LYS A 117 0.47 -12.80 -3.33
N LEU A 118 1.07 -11.62 -3.11
CA LEU A 118 0.38 -10.39 -2.75
C LEU A 118 -0.79 -10.07 -3.69
N GLY A 119 -0.55 -10.17 -5.00
CA GLY A 119 -1.57 -9.91 -6.03
C GLY A 119 -2.86 -10.73 -5.90
N ASN A 120 -2.83 -11.84 -5.14
CA ASN A 120 -4.00 -12.70 -4.91
C ASN A 120 -4.72 -12.41 -3.59
N VAL A 121 -4.21 -11.49 -2.77
CA VAL A 121 -4.72 -11.18 -1.42
C VAL A 121 -4.77 -9.68 -1.12
N GLU A 122 -4.56 -8.81 -2.12
CA GLU A 122 -4.46 -7.35 -1.95
C GLU A 122 -5.67 -6.75 -1.22
N GLU A 123 -6.88 -7.24 -1.47
CA GLU A 123 -8.09 -6.72 -0.83
C GLU A 123 -8.13 -6.97 0.69
N GLU A 124 -7.45 -8.01 1.18
CA GLU A 124 -7.57 -8.49 2.55
C GLU A 124 -6.35 -8.22 3.44
N VAL A 125 -5.28 -7.62 2.89
CA VAL A 125 -4.06 -7.31 3.65
C VAL A 125 -4.31 -6.41 4.87
N VAL A 126 -3.37 -6.44 5.81
CA VAL A 126 -3.44 -5.77 7.11
C VAL A 126 -2.17 -4.94 7.35
N ALA A 127 -2.23 -4.02 8.31
CA ALA A 127 -1.11 -3.17 8.65
C ALA A 127 -0.09 -3.91 9.56
N TYR A 128 1.19 -3.75 9.23
CA TYR A 128 2.35 -4.11 10.05
C TYR A 128 3.17 -2.85 10.34
N CYS A 129 3.39 -2.52 11.61
CA CYS A 129 4.09 -1.31 12.04
C CYS A 129 5.42 -1.60 12.72
N THR A 130 6.41 -0.73 12.58
CA THR A 130 7.69 -0.85 13.30
C THR A 130 7.52 -0.79 14.81
N LYS A 131 6.46 -0.11 15.29
CA LYS A 131 6.11 0.06 16.70
C LYS A 131 4.69 -0.43 16.98
N PRO A 132 4.33 -0.77 18.23
CA PRO A 132 2.94 -1.08 18.62
C PRO A 132 2.05 0.15 18.42
N ARG A 133 1.41 0.21 17.25
CA ARG A 133 0.67 1.38 16.78
C ARG A 133 -0.64 0.94 16.16
N ASN A 134 -1.68 1.77 16.30
CA ASN A 134 -2.98 1.63 15.63
C ASN A 134 -3.68 0.28 15.85
N GLY A 135 -3.30 -0.47 16.89
CA GLY A 135 -3.72 -1.85 17.09
C GLY A 135 -3.35 -2.76 15.93
N ALA A 136 -2.37 -2.38 15.12
CA ALA A 136 -1.86 -3.14 13.98
C ALA A 136 -0.92 -4.27 14.44
N ARG A 137 -0.54 -5.12 13.50
CA ARG A 137 0.53 -6.10 13.73
C ARG A 137 1.86 -5.35 13.85
N VAL A 138 2.84 -5.96 14.50
CA VAL A 138 4.17 -5.35 14.68
C VAL A 138 5.19 -6.08 13.82
N ILE A 139 6.01 -5.35 13.08
CA ILE A 139 7.14 -5.87 12.31
C ILE A 139 8.18 -6.40 13.30
N PRO A 140 8.53 -7.70 13.26
CA PRO A 140 9.55 -8.25 14.15
C PRO A 140 10.92 -7.60 13.94
N ASP A 141 11.68 -7.41 15.03
CA ASP A 141 13.06 -6.93 14.96
C ASP A 141 13.92 -7.86 14.08
N GLY A 142 14.81 -7.26 13.28
CA GLY A 142 15.62 -7.98 12.28
C GLY A 142 14.86 -8.37 11.00
N THR A 143 13.62 -7.92 10.82
CA THR A 143 12.92 -7.99 9.52
C THR A 143 13.50 -6.99 8.53
N VAL A 144 13.75 -5.76 8.95
CA VAL A 144 14.24 -4.68 8.08
C VAL A 144 15.75 -4.54 8.24
N THR A 145 16.47 -4.57 7.13
CA THR A 145 17.94 -4.46 7.06
C THR A 145 18.41 -3.04 6.75
N GLY A 146 17.58 -2.24 6.09
CA GLY A 146 17.81 -0.81 5.85
C GLY A 146 16.48 -0.09 5.64
N ALA A 147 16.38 1.16 6.10
CA ALA A 147 15.21 2.00 5.83
C ALA A 147 15.57 3.47 5.70
N HIS A 148 14.99 4.12 4.71
CA HIS A 148 15.20 5.52 4.40
C HIS A 148 13.86 6.22 4.33
N PHE A 149 13.66 7.18 5.21
CA PHE A 149 12.51 8.05 5.20
C PHE A 149 12.90 9.39 4.56
N VAL A 150 12.15 9.85 3.58
CA VAL A 150 12.31 11.18 3.00
C VAL A 150 11.03 11.99 3.11
N LYS A 151 11.18 13.27 3.42
CA LYS A 151 10.11 14.26 3.34
C LYS A 151 10.42 15.24 2.20
N THR A 152 9.48 15.38 1.28
CA THR A 152 9.52 16.38 0.21
C THR A 152 8.42 17.42 0.43
N PRO A 153 8.37 18.47 -0.39
CA PRO A 153 7.24 19.41 -0.40
C PRO A 153 5.90 18.79 -0.80
N LEU A 154 5.90 17.63 -1.48
CA LEU A 154 4.69 16.98 -2.03
C LEU A 154 4.31 15.70 -1.30
N TYR A 155 5.28 14.93 -0.81
CA TYR A 155 5.05 13.60 -0.26
C TYR A 155 6.04 13.26 0.85
N VAL A 156 5.67 12.26 1.65
CA VAL A 156 6.64 11.47 2.42
C VAL A 156 6.80 10.11 1.80
N GLN A 157 7.98 9.52 1.92
CA GLN A 157 8.27 8.23 1.36
C GLN A 157 9.19 7.43 2.28
N VAL A 158 8.85 6.16 2.49
CA VAL A 158 9.74 5.17 3.11
C VAL A 158 10.22 4.22 2.02
N MET A 159 11.50 3.91 2.05
CA MET A 159 12.16 2.92 1.19
C MET A 159 12.90 1.96 2.12
N ALA A 160 12.64 0.66 2.02
CA ALA A 160 13.23 -0.31 2.92
C ALA A 160 13.60 -1.61 2.21
N HIS A 161 14.69 -2.21 2.69
CA HIS A 161 15.07 -3.59 2.41
C HIS A 161 14.90 -4.45 3.66
N GLY A 162 14.70 -5.74 3.45
CA GLY A 162 14.54 -6.66 4.56
C GLY A 162 14.20 -8.08 4.12
N ASP A 163 13.79 -8.89 5.08
CA ASP A 163 13.19 -10.20 4.90
C ASP A 163 11.71 -10.14 5.32
N PHE A 164 10.86 -9.65 4.42
CA PHE A 164 9.43 -9.49 4.65
C PHE A 164 8.68 -10.83 4.66
N THR A 165 9.34 -11.96 4.43
CA THR A 165 8.74 -13.27 4.72
C THR A 165 8.38 -13.42 6.20
N LYS A 166 9.06 -12.67 7.09
CA LYS A 166 8.75 -12.55 8.53
C LYS A 166 7.45 -11.82 8.85
N ILE A 167 6.84 -11.16 7.85
CA ILE A 167 5.49 -10.57 7.94
C ILE A 167 4.55 -11.15 6.87
N ASN A 168 4.69 -12.47 6.64
CA ASN A 168 3.80 -13.31 5.84
C ASN A 168 3.82 -13.08 4.32
N PHE A 169 4.84 -12.39 3.78
CA PHE A 169 5.06 -12.43 2.33
C PHE A 169 5.55 -13.81 1.90
N GLN A 170 5.01 -14.31 0.78
CA GLN A 170 5.49 -15.56 0.20
C GLN A 170 6.95 -15.41 -0.24
N SER A 171 7.80 -16.39 0.09
CA SER A 171 9.19 -16.40 -0.39
C SER A 171 9.27 -16.31 -1.91
N GLY A 172 10.07 -15.38 -2.43
CA GLY A 172 10.22 -15.14 -3.86
C GLY A 172 9.06 -14.37 -4.51
N ASP A 173 8.06 -13.93 -3.73
CA ASP A 173 7.03 -13.04 -4.23
C ASP A 173 7.59 -11.64 -4.43
N THR A 174 7.77 -11.26 -5.69
CA THR A 174 8.29 -9.95 -6.08
C THR A 174 7.38 -8.80 -5.69
N GLY A 175 6.17 -9.09 -5.22
CA GLY A 175 5.24 -8.11 -4.70
C GLY A 175 4.22 -7.63 -5.72
N GLY A 176 3.60 -6.49 -5.41
CA GLY A 176 2.60 -5.79 -6.19
C GLY A 176 2.35 -4.41 -5.60
N GLU A 177 1.38 -3.69 -6.17
CA GLU A 177 0.93 -2.38 -5.70
C GLU A 177 -0.32 -2.50 -4.82
N LEU A 178 -0.34 -1.71 -3.76
CA LEU A 178 -1.50 -1.45 -2.92
C LEU A 178 -1.77 0.05 -2.92
N ASP A 179 -3.03 0.44 -3.07
CA ASP A 179 -3.45 1.82 -3.31
C ASP A 179 -4.89 2.11 -2.80
N PRO A 180 -5.31 3.39 -2.71
CA PRO A 180 -6.62 3.79 -2.16
C PRO A 180 -7.82 3.54 -3.08
N HIS A 181 -7.61 3.27 -4.37
CA HIS A 181 -8.67 3.14 -5.37
C HIS A 181 -8.90 1.66 -5.71
N GLY A 182 -7.85 0.89 -6.01
CA GLY A 182 -7.96 -0.50 -6.44
C GLY A 182 -8.92 -0.71 -7.62
N ALA A 183 -9.20 -1.97 -7.97
CA ALA A 183 -10.07 -2.28 -9.11
C ALA A 183 -11.56 -1.93 -8.89
N THR A 184 -11.99 -1.82 -7.62
CA THR A 184 -13.41 -1.60 -7.25
C THR A 184 -13.68 -0.20 -6.71
N GLU A 185 -12.72 0.72 -6.82
CA GLU A 185 -12.77 2.08 -6.23
C GLU A 185 -12.95 2.09 -4.70
N LYS A 186 -12.56 0.99 -4.02
CA LYS A 186 -12.63 0.82 -2.56
C LYS A 186 -11.25 0.65 -1.91
N GLY A 187 -10.20 0.71 -2.73
CA GLY A 187 -8.80 0.47 -2.35
C GLY A 187 -8.46 -1.01 -2.19
N ASN A 188 -7.17 -1.31 -2.29
CA ASN A 188 -6.60 -2.62 -2.03
C ASN A 188 -5.46 -2.42 -1.00
N PRO A 189 -5.71 -2.55 0.31
CA PRO A 189 -6.85 -3.26 0.91
C PRO A 189 -8.14 -2.46 1.02
N HIS A 190 -9.25 -3.19 1.02
CA HIS A 190 -10.57 -2.64 1.34
C HIS A 190 -10.59 -2.09 2.77
N GLY A 191 -10.88 -0.79 2.89
CA GLY A 191 -10.87 -0.08 4.19
C GLY A 191 -9.46 0.22 4.70
N GLY A 192 -8.45 0.15 3.84
CA GLY A 192 -7.13 0.72 4.08
C GLY A 192 -7.21 2.22 4.30
N ASN A 193 -6.55 2.71 5.34
CA ASN A 193 -6.35 4.14 5.53
C ASN A 193 -4.90 4.42 5.89
N VAL A 194 -4.40 5.55 5.40
CA VAL A 194 -3.02 5.99 5.62
C VAL A 194 -3.00 7.32 6.33
N THR A 195 -2.11 7.42 7.30
CA THR A 195 -1.93 8.62 8.11
C THR A 195 -0.48 9.04 8.17
N SER A 196 -0.26 10.33 8.41
CA SER A 196 1.06 10.83 8.77
C SER A 196 0.93 12.06 9.65
N ASN A 197 1.86 12.20 10.59
CA ASN A 197 1.95 13.35 11.48
C ASN A 197 2.98 14.40 11.06
N VAL A 198 3.57 14.29 9.86
CA VAL A 198 4.66 15.18 9.39
C VAL A 198 4.29 16.65 9.23
N SER A 199 3.00 16.98 9.29
CA SER A 199 2.49 18.35 9.34
C SER A 199 2.46 18.94 10.76
N GLY A 200 2.87 18.15 11.77
CA GLY A 200 2.75 18.47 13.20
C GLY A 200 1.45 17.98 13.86
N LYS A 201 0.57 17.32 13.09
CA LYS A 201 -0.68 16.69 13.57
C LYS A 201 -1.01 15.48 12.71
N ASP A 202 -1.75 14.52 13.24
CA ASP A 202 -2.24 13.37 12.47
C ASP A 202 -3.20 13.84 11.37
N VAL A 203 -2.88 13.49 10.12
CA VAL A 203 -3.72 13.72 8.94
C VAL A 203 -3.94 12.39 8.23
N PHE A 204 -5.17 12.17 7.77
CA PHE A 204 -5.52 11.06 6.87
C PHE A 204 -5.33 11.54 5.44
N TYR A 205 -4.51 10.84 4.67
CA TYR A 205 -4.20 11.19 3.29
C TYR A 205 -4.95 10.28 2.33
N GLU A 206 -5.47 10.88 1.26
CA GLU A 206 -6.26 10.16 0.24
C GLU A 206 -5.32 9.39 -0.69
N GLU A 207 -4.37 10.07 -1.32
CA GLU A 207 -3.50 9.50 -2.35
C GLU A 207 -2.19 8.96 -1.75
N TRP A 208 -1.92 7.67 -1.98
CA TRP A 208 -0.75 6.96 -1.52
C TRP A 208 -0.49 5.72 -2.38
N MET A 209 0.73 5.21 -2.32
CA MET A 209 1.15 3.99 -3.00
C MET A 209 1.98 3.14 -2.06
N ASN A 210 1.73 1.84 -2.00
CA ASN A 210 2.56 0.89 -1.26
C ASN A 210 2.95 -0.27 -2.15
N TYR A 211 4.24 -0.35 -2.48
CA TYR A 211 4.81 -1.47 -3.23
C TYR A 211 5.62 -2.31 -2.25
N VAL A 212 5.34 -3.60 -2.18
CA VAL A 212 5.98 -4.47 -1.20
C VAL A 212 6.08 -5.88 -1.74
N GLY A 213 7.29 -6.44 -1.66
CA GLY A 213 7.60 -7.83 -1.98
C GLY A 213 8.38 -8.48 -0.85
N TYR A 214 8.82 -9.72 -1.05
CA TYR A 214 9.48 -10.52 -0.01
C TYR A 214 10.77 -9.89 0.54
N ASN A 215 11.44 -9.01 -0.21
CA ASN A 215 12.73 -8.42 0.16
C ASN A 215 12.84 -6.88 0.04
N ILE A 216 11.79 -6.21 -0.44
CA ILE A 216 11.79 -4.76 -0.68
C ILE A 216 10.41 -4.17 -0.39
N MET A 217 10.40 -2.98 0.18
CA MET A 217 9.19 -2.22 0.46
C MET A 217 9.43 -0.75 0.17
N CYS A 218 8.47 -0.10 -0.46
CA CYS A 218 8.41 1.34 -0.51
C CYS A 218 6.96 1.82 -0.36
N PHE A 219 6.81 2.94 0.32
CA PHE A 219 5.52 3.51 0.65
C PHE A 219 5.60 5.02 0.45
N ARG A 220 4.80 5.59 -0.44
CA ARG A 220 4.67 7.03 -0.64
C ARG A 220 3.29 7.51 -0.21
N VAL A 221 3.25 8.64 0.49
CA VAL A 221 2.01 9.31 0.89
C VAL A 221 2.05 10.74 0.40
N CYS A 222 1.09 11.14 -0.43
CA CYS A 222 1.02 12.48 -0.98
C CYS A 222 0.43 13.45 0.05
N ILE A 223 1.29 14.33 0.58
CA ILE A 223 0.96 15.25 1.67
C ILE A 223 0.60 16.67 1.21
N ALA A 224 0.82 16.97 -0.06
CA ALA A 224 0.44 18.22 -0.71
C ALA A 224 0.30 17.99 -2.22
N GLY A 225 -0.32 18.96 -2.90
CA GLY A 225 -0.45 18.95 -4.35
C GLY A 225 -0.44 20.35 -4.95
N SER A 226 -0.39 20.40 -6.28
CA SER A 226 -0.53 21.61 -7.08
C SER A 226 -1.16 21.29 -8.43
N ASP A 227 -1.42 22.31 -9.26
CA ASP A 227 -1.92 22.08 -10.62
C ASP A 227 -0.89 21.42 -11.55
N ILE A 228 0.40 21.47 -11.20
CA ILE A 228 1.49 20.82 -11.96
C ILE A 228 1.76 19.41 -11.41
N ALA A 229 1.63 19.24 -10.09
CA ALA A 229 1.84 17.98 -9.38
C ALA A 229 0.59 17.61 -8.56
N PRO A 230 -0.52 17.21 -9.22
CA PRO A 230 -1.69 16.73 -8.50
C PRO A 230 -1.36 15.47 -7.69
N PRO A 231 -1.95 15.26 -6.51
CA PRO A 231 -1.66 14.10 -5.66
C PRO A 231 -1.85 12.75 -6.36
N LYS A 232 -2.90 12.61 -7.18
CA LYS A 232 -3.17 11.42 -8.00
C LYS A 232 -2.09 11.11 -9.05
N THR A 233 -1.26 12.09 -9.41
CA THR A 233 -0.17 11.93 -10.38
C THR A 233 1.14 11.61 -9.64
N GLU A 234 1.38 12.27 -8.52
CA GLU A 234 2.54 12.02 -7.65
C GLU A 234 2.49 10.66 -6.94
N CYS A 235 1.28 10.23 -6.60
CA CYS A 235 0.94 8.93 -6.03
C CYS A 235 0.04 8.14 -7.00
N GLN A 236 0.45 8.07 -8.27
CA GLN A 236 -0.32 7.35 -9.30
C GLN A 236 -0.29 5.84 -9.08
N HIS A 237 -1.36 5.16 -9.46
CA HIS A 237 -1.61 3.75 -9.15
C HIS A 237 -1.96 2.91 -10.39
N THR A 238 -1.28 3.20 -11.50
CA THR A 238 -1.49 2.49 -12.79
C THR A 238 -0.24 1.79 -13.29
N LEU A 239 0.82 1.78 -12.48
CA LEU A 239 2.13 1.21 -12.81
C LEU A 239 2.46 0.05 -11.88
N ASP A 240 1.46 -0.79 -11.63
CA ASP A 240 1.40 -1.82 -10.60
C ASP A 240 2.55 -2.85 -10.74
N GLU A 241 3.15 -2.97 -11.91
CA GLU A 241 4.28 -3.88 -12.19
C GLU A 241 5.65 -3.19 -12.22
N MET A 242 5.73 -1.86 -12.08
CA MET A 242 6.98 -1.09 -12.26
C MET A 242 7.93 -1.12 -11.07
N GLY A 243 7.47 -1.58 -9.91
CA GLY A 243 8.32 -1.84 -8.75
C GLY A 243 8.98 -0.61 -8.11
N CYS A 244 9.51 -0.80 -6.90
CA CYS A 244 9.98 0.28 -6.03
C CYS A 244 10.97 1.24 -6.68
N TRP A 245 12.00 0.72 -7.36
CA TRP A 245 13.04 1.51 -8.00
C TRP A 245 12.52 2.43 -9.12
N SER A 246 11.43 2.05 -9.78
CA SER A 246 10.85 2.86 -10.85
C SER A 246 9.82 3.88 -10.36
N VAL A 247 9.04 3.53 -9.33
CA VAL A 247 7.93 4.40 -8.87
C VAL A 247 8.33 5.29 -7.69
N MET A 248 9.25 4.82 -6.86
CA MET A 248 9.70 5.50 -5.64
C MET A 248 11.24 5.58 -5.61
N PRO A 249 11.86 6.35 -6.53
CA PRO A 249 13.32 6.43 -6.59
C PRO A 249 13.90 7.06 -5.33
N GLY A 250 15.05 6.56 -4.89
CA GLY A 250 15.79 7.08 -3.76
C GLY A 250 16.85 6.10 -3.26
N ASP A 251 17.11 6.13 -1.95
CA ASP A 251 18.08 5.28 -1.28
C ASP A 251 17.42 4.03 -0.72
N TYR A 252 18.04 2.88 -0.95
CA TYR A 252 17.66 1.57 -0.41
C TYR A 252 18.92 0.84 0.13
N SER A 253 19.91 1.58 0.59
CA SER A 253 21.14 1.01 1.14
C SER A 253 20.83 0.21 2.41
N ASP A 254 21.37 -1.00 2.50
CA ASP A 254 21.31 -1.79 3.74
C ASP A 254 22.15 -1.15 4.86
N ASP A 255 21.86 -1.53 6.10
CA ASP A 255 22.55 -1.11 7.33
C ASP A 255 22.52 0.40 7.58
N VAL A 256 21.60 1.12 6.94
CA VAL A 256 21.34 2.54 7.16
C VAL A 256 19.88 2.74 7.55
N PHE A 257 19.69 3.53 8.59
CA PHE A 257 18.38 4.02 9.01
C PHE A 257 18.44 5.53 9.12
N ASP A 258 17.83 6.25 8.17
CA ASP A 258 17.79 7.72 8.22
C ASP A 258 16.46 8.35 7.84
N SER A 259 16.29 9.58 8.33
CA SER A 259 15.23 10.49 7.93
C SER A 259 15.86 11.74 7.32
N CYS A 260 15.52 12.06 6.08
CA CYS A 260 16.04 13.20 5.33
C CYS A 260 14.92 14.12 4.83
N ASP A 261 15.27 15.36 4.54
CA ASP A 261 14.52 16.16 3.57
C ASP A 261 14.99 15.76 2.16
N ALA A 262 14.12 15.84 1.15
CA ALA A 262 14.50 15.59 -0.24
C ALA A 262 13.76 16.52 -1.23
N ASP A 263 14.39 16.72 -2.38
CA ASP A 263 13.68 17.27 -3.55
C ASP A 263 12.53 16.32 -3.94
N ALA A 264 11.46 16.85 -4.55
CA ALA A 264 10.43 15.99 -5.14
C ALA A 264 10.96 15.31 -6.42
N ALA A 265 10.67 14.02 -6.59
CA ALA A 265 10.87 13.31 -7.84
C ALA A 265 9.88 13.80 -8.90
N TYR A 266 10.22 13.57 -10.17
CA TYR A 266 9.20 13.54 -11.20
C TYR A 266 8.17 12.44 -10.87
N PRO A 267 6.88 12.68 -11.16
CA PRO A 267 5.86 11.68 -10.94
C PRO A 267 6.18 10.37 -11.69
N PRO A 268 5.79 9.20 -11.13
CA PRO A 268 6.06 7.92 -11.75
C PRO A 268 5.55 7.85 -13.18
N GLY A 269 6.35 7.29 -14.09
CA GLY A 269 5.98 7.18 -15.50
C GLY A 269 6.17 8.46 -16.33
N VAL A 270 6.51 9.60 -15.73
CA VAL A 270 6.77 10.84 -16.47
C VAL A 270 8.26 10.97 -16.78
N TYR A 271 8.58 11.14 -18.06
CA TYR A 271 9.95 11.31 -18.57
C TYR A 271 10.10 12.62 -19.32
N VAL A 272 11.26 13.27 -19.18
CA VAL A 272 11.60 14.53 -19.84
C VAL A 272 12.91 14.38 -20.60
N SER A 273 12.91 14.66 -21.89
CA SER A 273 14.13 14.72 -22.72
C SER A 273 14.04 15.90 -23.66
N ASP A 274 15.12 16.68 -23.78
CA ASP A 274 15.23 17.80 -24.72
C ASP A 274 14.05 18.79 -24.63
N GLY A 275 13.59 19.07 -23.42
CA GLY A 275 12.45 19.96 -23.15
C GLY A 275 11.07 19.39 -23.49
N THR A 276 11.00 18.12 -23.91
CA THR A 276 9.75 17.42 -24.23
C THR A 276 9.40 16.43 -23.11
N THR A 277 8.12 16.40 -22.73
CA THR A 277 7.59 15.46 -21.73
C THR A 277 6.86 14.31 -22.42
N SER A 278 7.10 13.08 -21.95
CA SER A 278 6.39 11.86 -22.35
C SER A 278 5.95 11.07 -21.13
N SER A 279 4.86 10.31 -21.24
CA SER A 279 4.43 9.35 -20.22
C SER A 279 4.67 7.92 -20.67
N PHE A 280 4.89 7.03 -19.69
CA PHE A 280 4.89 5.59 -19.87
C PHE A 280 3.56 5.02 -19.40
N GLU A 281 2.95 4.20 -20.25
CA GLU A 281 1.76 3.41 -19.94
C GLU A 281 2.15 1.93 -19.88
N GLN A 282 1.84 1.28 -18.76
CA GLN A 282 2.11 -0.14 -18.59
C GLN A 282 1.25 -0.95 -19.57
N PHE A 283 1.89 -1.89 -20.27
CA PHE A 283 1.15 -2.78 -21.16
C PHE A 283 0.27 -3.73 -20.35
N ALA A 284 -1.04 -3.72 -20.61
CA ALA A 284 -1.98 -4.62 -20.00
C ALA A 284 -3.12 -4.93 -20.97
N THR A 285 -3.65 -6.15 -20.92
CA THR A 285 -4.87 -6.54 -21.63
C THR A 285 -5.84 -7.15 -20.67
N GLY A 286 -7.13 -6.93 -20.86
CA GLY A 286 -8.14 -7.58 -20.04
C GLY A 286 -9.54 -7.39 -20.57
N VAL A 287 -10.49 -7.84 -19.77
CA VAL A 287 -11.93 -7.70 -20.04
C VAL A 287 -12.58 -6.92 -18.89
N TRP A 288 -13.58 -6.12 -19.23
CA TRP A 288 -14.41 -5.42 -18.27
C TRP A 288 -15.85 -5.45 -18.76
N THR A 289 -16.82 -5.29 -17.86
CA THR A 289 -18.23 -5.31 -18.21
C THR A 289 -18.79 -3.88 -18.23
N ASP A 290 -19.45 -3.52 -19.33
CA ASP A 290 -20.10 -2.22 -19.56
C ASP A 290 -21.58 -2.47 -19.84
N ASP A 291 -22.47 -2.03 -18.95
CA ASP A 291 -23.93 -2.30 -19.08
C ASP A 291 -24.29 -3.78 -19.35
N GLY A 292 -23.50 -4.72 -18.80
CA GLY A 292 -23.69 -6.17 -18.99
C GLY A 292 -23.00 -6.75 -20.23
N ASP A 293 -22.43 -5.92 -21.10
CA ASP A 293 -21.62 -6.35 -22.22
C ASP A 293 -20.15 -6.50 -21.83
N LEU A 294 -19.55 -7.66 -22.12
CA LEU A 294 -18.11 -7.86 -22.02
C LEU A 294 -17.39 -7.00 -23.09
N LYS A 295 -16.52 -6.10 -22.64
CA LYS A 295 -15.59 -5.33 -23.45
C LYS A 295 -14.17 -5.82 -23.18
N THR A 296 -13.28 -5.63 -24.16
CA THR A 296 -11.85 -5.84 -23.98
C THR A 296 -11.14 -4.49 -23.90
N PHE A 297 -10.00 -4.47 -23.22
CA PHE A 297 -9.10 -3.33 -23.24
C PHE A 297 -7.67 -3.77 -23.55
N THR A 298 -6.91 -2.84 -24.09
CA THR A 298 -5.46 -2.92 -24.20
C THR A 298 -4.90 -1.56 -23.80
N ASN A 299 -4.13 -1.52 -22.72
CA ASN A 299 -3.32 -0.36 -22.36
C ASN A 299 -1.89 -0.55 -22.85
N GLY A 300 -1.20 0.55 -23.16
CA GLY A 300 0.17 0.53 -23.63
C GLY A 300 0.39 -0.27 -24.92
N VAL A 301 1.66 -0.58 -25.22
CA VAL A 301 2.05 -1.34 -26.41
C VAL A 301 2.96 -2.50 -25.98
N SER A 302 2.62 -3.74 -26.38
CA SER A 302 3.33 -4.96 -25.95
C SER A 302 4.80 -5.01 -26.37
N THR A 303 5.17 -4.29 -27.43
CA THR A 303 6.53 -4.21 -27.95
C THR A 303 7.32 -3.04 -27.36
N GLN A 304 6.68 -2.15 -26.60
CA GLN A 304 7.36 -1.04 -25.97
C GLN A 304 8.23 -1.54 -24.84
N LYS A 305 9.48 -1.06 -24.82
CA LYS A 305 10.40 -1.40 -23.74
C LYS A 305 9.93 -0.71 -22.46
N THR A 306 9.61 -1.52 -21.45
CA THR A 306 9.36 -1.05 -20.08
C THR A 306 10.60 -0.34 -19.54
N PRO A 307 10.49 0.93 -19.12
CA PRO A 307 11.56 1.62 -18.41
C PRO A 307 11.94 0.85 -17.13
N SER A 308 13.24 0.80 -16.81
CA SER A 308 13.71 0.10 -15.61
C SER A 308 14.03 1.03 -14.44
N ILE A 309 13.96 2.35 -14.65
CA ILE A 309 14.29 3.39 -13.67
C ILE A 309 13.32 4.57 -13.80
N ALA A 310 13.14 5.28 -12.70
CA ALA A 310 12.46 6.57 -12.70
C ALA A 310 13.25 7.61 -13.52
N MET A 311 12.57 8.70 -13.88
CA MET A 311 13.19 9.82 -14.61
C MET A 311 14.34 10.48 -13.85
N SER A 312 14.26 10.53 -12.52
CA SER A 312 15.28 11.13 -11.67
C SER A 312 15.34 10.44 -10.30
N THR A 313 16.52 10.41 -9.69
CA THR A 313 16.68 10.14 -8.26
C THR A 313 16.87 11.49 -7.54
N PRO A 314 15.89 11.95 -6.74
CA PRO A 314 15.98 13.25 -6.09
C PRO A 314 17.13 13.33 -5.09
N ARG A 315 17.66 14.54 -4.88
CA ARG A 315 18.71 14.76 -3.89
C ARG A 315 18.12 14.83 -2.48
N SER A 316 18.71 14.07 -1.57
CA SER A 316 18.44 14.15 -0.13
C SER A 316 19.34 15.18 0.57
N SER A 317 18.86 15.72 1.69
CA SER A 317 19.54 16.70 2.53
C SER A 317 19.06 16.59 3.99
N ASN A 318 19.75 17.26 4.93
CA ASN A 318 19.38 17.29 6.36
C ASN A 318 19.18 15.91 7.00
N CYS A 319 19.85 14.88 6.50
CA CYS A 319 19.68 13.50 6.92
C CYS A 319 20.09 13.28 8.38
N LYS A 320 19.19 12.63 9.13
CA LYS A 320 19.40 12.23 10.52
C LYS A 320 19.36 10.72 10.60
N LYS A 321 20.49 10.13 11.02
CA LYS A 321 20.60 8.68 11.23
C LYS A 321 20.08 8.27 12.60
N VAL A 322 19.42 7.13 12.66
CA VAL A 322 19.13 6.40 13.91
C VAL A 322 19.92 5.09 13.90
N ALA A 323 20.27 4.59 15.08
CA ALA A 323 21.05 3.35 15.17
C ALA A 323 20.22 2.10 14.85
N THR A 324 18.90 2.16 15.10
CA THR A 324 17.98 1.05 14.90
C THR A 324 16.54 1.57 14.79
N ILE A 325 15.70 0.81 14.11
CA ILE A 325 14.24 1.00 14.08
C ILE A 325 13.50 -0.03 14.95
N GLY A 326 14.24 -0.85 15.69
CA GLY A 326 13.72 -1.98 16.45
C GLY A 326 12.80 -1.55 17.60
N ASN A 327 11.80 -2.38 17.87
CA ASN A 327 10.83 -2.22 18.96
C ASN A 327 11.21 -2.97 20.24
N GLY A 328 12.21 -3.85 20.21
CA GLY A 328 12.70 -4.58 21.38
C GLY A 328 11.77 -5.67 21.89
N ILE A 329 10.75 -6.07 21.11
CA ILE A 329 9.78 -7.08 21.53
C ILE A 329 10.32 -8.47 21.20
N THR A 330 11.06 -9.04 22.15
CA THR A 330 11.74 -10.34 22.00
C THR A 330 10.79 -11.51 21.71
N SER A 331 9.53 -11.43 22.16
CA SER A 331 8.52 -12.47 21.90
C SER A 331 8.08 -12.57 20.44
N LEU A 332 8.42 -11.57 19.61
CA LEU A 332 8.11 -11.55 18.18
C LEU A 332 9.26 -12.04 17.32
N LEU A 333 10.45 -12.21 17.91
CA LEU A 333 11.57 -12.81 17.20
C LEU A 333 11.20 -14.25 16.84
N SER A 334 11.20 -14.56 15.55
CA SER A 334 11.10 -15.96 15.12
C SER A 334 12.23 -16.74 15.78
N PRO A 335 11.99 -17.95 16.33
CA PRO A 335 13.08 -18.83 16.71
C PRO A 335 13.85 -19.13 15.42
N SER A 336 14.97 -18.44 15.22
CA SER A 336 15.88 -18.71 14.12
C SER A 336 16.18 -20.20 14.15
N ALA A 337 16.07 -20.87 12.99
CA ALA A 337 16.42 -22.26 12.83
C ALA A 337 17.75 -22.51 13.56
N SER A 338 17.69 -23.46 14.49
CA SER A 338 18.74 -23.91 15.41
C SER A 338 20.15 -23.68 14.87
N GLY A 339 20.95 -22.94 15.66
CA GLY A 339 22.38 -22.89 15.46
C GLY A 339 22.97 -24.30 15.39
N GLU A 340 23.81 -24.54 14.39
CA GLU A 340 24.75 -25.64 14.41
C GLU A 340 25.64 -25.46 15.64
N ALA A 341 25.38 -26.30 16.65
CA ALA A 341 26.30 -26.49 17.75
C ALA A 341 27.65 -26.91 17.14
N ARG A 342 28.64 -26.01 17.20
CA ARG A 342 30.03 -26.37 17.00
C ARG A 342 30.40 -27.34 18.13
N ILE A 343 30.35 -28.63 17.84
CA ILE A 343 30.95 -29.66 18.68
C ILE A 343 32.45 -29.41 18.63
N ALA A 344 33.03 -29.00 19.77
CA ALA A 344 34.46 -28.99 19.96
C ALA A 344 34.96 -30.44 19.89
N GLU A 345 35.82 -30.70 18.92
CA GLU A 345 36.53 -31.96 18.76
C GLU A 345 37.49 -32.15 19.95
N VAL A 346 37.13 -33.02 20.89
CA VAL A 346 38.05 -33.50 21.94
C VAL A 346 38.63 -34.82 21.45
N SER A 347 39.93 -34.81 21.24
CA SER A 347 40.74 -35.93 20.76
C SER A 347 40.61 -37.16 21.66
N ASN A 348 40.33 -38.29 21.03
CA ASN A 348 40.24 -39.61 21.66
C ASN A 348 41.64 -40.17 21.93
N SER A 349 41.99 -40.41 23.20
CA SER A 349 43.12 -41.25 23.59
C SER A 349 42.62 -42.51 24.31
N THR A 350 42.83 -43.62 23.63
CA THR A 350 42.69 -45.03 23.97
C THR A 350 43.10 -45.46 25.39
N SER A 351 42.29 -46.32 26.02
CA SER A 351 42.63 -47.71 26.47
C SER A 351 42.03 -48.10 27.84
N GLY A 352 41.42 -49.29 27.92
CA GLY A 352 41.52 -50.12 29.15
C GLY A 352 40.24 -50.71 29.78
N VAL A 353 39.81 -51.89 29.28
CA VAL A 353 39.39 -53.11 30.00
C VAL A 353 38.40 -53.03 31.20
N ALA A 354 37.22 -53.69 31.09
CA ALA A 354 36.80 -54.87 31.90
C ALA A 354 35.27 -55.13 31.95
N LYS A 355 34.85 -56.23 31.31
CA LYS A 355 33.91 -57.30 31.75
C LYS A 355 32.99 -57.05 32.96
N GLN A 356 31.66 -57.17 32.81
CA GLN A 356 30.85 -58.29 33.35
C GLN A 356 29.34 -58.24 33.01
N THR A 357 28.83 -59.45 32.90
CA THR A 357 27.48 -59.98 32.69
C THR A 357 26.44 -59.66 33.78
N SER A 358 25.16 -59.48 33.41
CA SER A 358 24.04 -60.26 33.96
C SER A 358 22.70 -59.99 33.26
N SER A 359 21.99 -61.09 33.03
CA SER A 359 20.63 -61.28 32.51
C SER A 359 19.50 -60.72 33.38
N SER A 360 18.39 -60.30 32.75
CA SER A 360 17.04 -60.83 33.05
C SER A 360 15.95 -60.29 32.10
N LYS A 361 15.20 -61.24 31.51
CA LYS A 361 13.82 -61.14 30.97
C LYS A 361 12.88 -60.60 32.07
N SER A 362 11.66 -60.11 31.90
CA SER A 362 10.56 -60.19 30.92
C SER A 362 9.67 -58.94 31.16
N SER A 363 8.58 -58.58 30.48
CA SER A 363 7.58 -59.27 29.65
C SER A 363 6.60 -58.21 29.11
N SER A 364 6.24 -58.33 27.81
CA SER A 364 4.90 -58.20 27.19
C SER A 364 4.04 -56.95 27.46
N ILE A 365 3.34 -56.32 26.50
CA ILE A 365 2.37 -56.88 25.54
C ILE A 365 2.25 -55.98 24.29
N GLN A 366 2.16 -56.60 23.11
CA GLN A 366 1.83 -56.07 21.77
C GLN A 366 0.32 -55.76 21.62
N ALA A 367 -0.03 -54.67 20.89
CA ALA A 367 -0.70 -54.61 19.57
C ALA A 367 -1.98 -55.48 19.40
N THR A 368 -3.13 -54.98 18.93
CA THR A 368 -3.53 -54.66 17.52
C THR A 368 -5.00 -54.18 17.56
N ALA A 369 -5.44 -53.10 16.88
CA ALA A 369 -5.88 -52.96 15.48
C ALA A 369 -7.25 -53.60 15.08
N SER A 370 -7.99 -52.85 14.24
CA SER A 370 -9.16 -53.21 13.38
C SER A 370 -10.55 -53.12 14.03
N SER A 371 -11.69 -52.87 13.37
CA SER A 371 -12.19 -52.16 12.16
C SER A 371 -13.71 -52.52 12.06
N ASP A 372 -14.50 -51.77 11.28
CA ASP A 372 -15.89 -52.04 10.82
C ASP A 372 -17.04 -52.01 11.86
N SER A 373 -18.30 -51.69 11.54
CA SER A 373 -19.01 -51.04 10.42
C SER A 373 -20.50 -50.88 10.84
N SER A 374 -21.17 -49.87 10.25
CA SER A 374 -22.62 -49.59 10.03
C SER A 374 -23.76 -50.53 10.49
N ASP A 375 -24.87 -49.93 10.98
CA ASP A 375 -26.27 -49.98 10.45
C ASP A 375 -27.23 -49.23 11.43
N THR A 376 -27.84 -48.08 11.10
CA THR A 376 -29.17 -47.80 10.47
C THR A 376 -30.44 -48.30 11.19
N ASP A 377 -31.27 -47.35 11.66
CA ASP A 377 -32.73 -47.16 11.39
C ASP A 377 -33.31 -46.15 12.42
N ASN A 378 -33.77 -44.94 12.06
CA ASN A 378 -34.94 -44.50 11.28
C ASN A 378 -36.26 -44.45 12.09
N GLN A 379 -36.78 -43.22 12.32
CA GLN A 379 -38.20 -42.81 12.20
C GLN A 379 -38.30 -41.27 12.39
N THR A 380 -38.61 -40.49 11.34
CA THR A 380 -39.92 -39.88 10.96
C THR A 380 -40.56 -39.02 12.09
N SER A 381 -41.03 -37.78 11.91
CA SER A 381 -41.77 -37.19 10.78
C SER A 381 -41.99 -35.66 10.92
N THR A 382 -41.97 -34.96 9.77
CA THR A 382 -42.87 -33.85 9.26
C THR A 382 -43.05 -32.57 10.09
N GLU A 383 -42.58 -31.41 9.61
CA GLU A 383 -43.23 -30.43 8.69
C GLU A 383 -44.37 -29.61 9.30
N SER A 384 -44.21 -28.27 9.36
CA SER A 384 -45.01 -27.30 8.56
C SER A 384 -44.76 -25.84 9.00
N ASP A 385 -44.86 -24.97 8.00
CA ASP A 385 -44.74 -23.52 7.96
C ASP A 385 -45.74 -22.74 8.84
N ASP A 386 -45.43 -21.47 9.12
CA ASP A 386 -45.99 -20.28 8.43
C ASP A 386 -46.11 -19.04 9.35
N SER A 387 -46.45 -17.94 8.71
CA SER A 387 -46.11 -16.55 8.92
C SER A 387 -46.99 -15.74 9.89
N SER A 388 -46.49 -14.52 10.17
CA SER A 388 -47.23 -13.24 10.25
C SER A 388 -47.81 -12.71 11.59
N ASP A 389 -47.31 -11.51 11.89
CA ASP A 389 -48.00 -10.25 12.22
C ASP A 389 -48.49 -9.81 13.63
N SER A 390 -47.93 -8.66 14.01
CA SER A 390 -48.60 -7.44 14.49
C SER A 390 -49.05 -7.23 15.96
N SER A 391 -48.43 -6.19 16.55
CA SER A 391 -49.04 -5.00 17.19
C SER A 391 -49.53 -5.01 18.67
N SER A 392 -49.05 -4.03 19.44
CA SER A 392 -49.82 -3.10 20.32
C SER A 392 -48.84 -2.07 20.94
N LYS A 393 -48.91 -0.79 20.56
CA LYS A 393 -49.67 0.34 21.13
C LYS A 393 -49.26 0.78 22.55
N SER A 394 -48.74 2.00 22.65
CA SER A 394 -48.96 2.94 23.76
C SER A 394 -48.71 4.37 23.28
N SER A 395 -49.71 5.22 23.44
CA SER A 395 -49.75 6.63 23.03
C SER A 395 -49.69 7.53 24.27
N ALA A 396 -49.03 8.69 24.18
CA ALA A 396 -49.46 9.93 24.88
C ALA A 396 -48.76 11.16 24.29
N SER A 397 -49.55 12.23 24.14
CA SER A 397 -49.36 13.42 23.32
C SER A 397 -48.91 14.68 24.08
N PHE A 398 -48.69 15.78 23.32
CA PHE A 398 -48.73 17.24 23.64
C PHE A 398 -47.37 17.90 23.99
N LEU A 399 -46.90 19.04 23.43
CA LEU A 399 -47.48 20.20 22.71
C LEU A 399 -46.44 20.87 21.77
N SER A 400 -46.93 21.59 20.73
CA SER A 400 -46.22 22.56 19.87
C SER A 400 -45.76 23.83 20.62
N PRO A 401 -44.92 24.73 20.04
CA PRO A 401 -45.42 25.76 19.12
C PRO A 401 -44.53 26.12 17.90
N SER A 402 -45.24 26.29 16.79
CA SER A 402 -45.18 27.29 15.70
C SER A 402 -43.96 28.19 15.36
N TRP A 403 -43.56 28.04 14.09
CA TRP A 403 -43.35 29.03 12.99
C TRP A 403 -42.52 30.32 13.21
N LEU A 404 -41.41 30.41 12.47
CA LEU A 404 -40.94 31.64 11.82
C LEU A 404 -40.23 31.28 10.51
N GLN A 405 -40.78 31.81 9.42
CA GLN A 405 -40.41 31.53 8.04
C GLN A 405 -39.69 32.76 7.49
N VAL A 406 -38.44 32.61 7.05
CA VAL A 406 -37.62 33.67 6.46
C VAL A 406 -37.71 33.56 4.93
N PRO A 407 -38.01 34.65 4.18
CA PRO A 407 -38.14 34.58 2.73
C PRO A 407 -36.77 34.57 2.05
N ILE A 408 -36.62 33.66 1.09
CA ILE A 408 -35.50 33.61 0.13
C ILE A 408 -35.82 34.57 -1.02
N LEU A 409 -35.00 35.60 -1.18
CA LEU A 409 -35.05 36.54 -2.30
C LEU A 409 -34.29 35.92 -3.50
N LEU A 410 -35.03 35.48 -4.52
CA LEU A 410 -34.47 35.14 -5.83
C LEU A 410 -34.09 36.43 -6.57
N VAL A 411 -32.80 36.61 -6.85
CA VAL A 411 -32.32 37.61 -7.81
C VAL A 411 -32.17 36.93 -9.17
N ALA A 412 -33.04 37.28 -10.10
CA ALA A 412 -32.93 36.89 -11.50
C ALA A 412 -31.83 37.72 -12.18
N LEU A 413 -30.81 37.05 -12.73
CA LEU A 413 -29.77 37.67 -13.54
C LEU A 413 -30.22 37.62 -15.01
N THR A 414 -30.54 38.77 -15.59
CA THR A 414 -30.84 38.93 -17.01
C THR A 414 -29.54 38.94 -17.83
N ILE A 415 -29.46 38.03 -18.80
CA ILE A 415 -28.41 37.98 -19.82
C ILE A 415 -28.78 39.02 -20.90
N ALA A 416 -27.96 40.05 -21.05
CA ALA A 416 -28.00 40.95 -22.20
C ALA A 416 -26.93 40.52 -23.22
N THR A 417 -27.38 40.04 -24.37
CA THR A 417 -26.59 39.87 -25.58
C THR A 417 -26.21 41.23 -26.15
N ILE A 418 -24.91 41.52 -26.25
CA ILE A 418 -24.39 42.59 -27.11
C ILE A 418 -23.59 41.92 -28.22
N THR A 419 -24.17 41.93 -29.42
CA THR A 419 -23.45 41.80 -30.69
C THR A 419 -22.78 43.11 -31.05
N LEU A 420 -21.48 43.06 -31.30
CA LEU A 420 -20.78 43.86 -32.31
C LEU A 420 -19.68 43.00 -32.92
#